data_AF-A0ABD7M9I6-F1
#
_entry.id   AF-A0ABD7M9I6-F1
#
_cell.length_a   1.000
_cell.length_b   1.000
_cell.length_c   1.000
_cell.angle_alpha   90.00
_cell.angle_beta   90.00
_cell.angle_gamma   90.00
#
_symmetry.space_group_name_H-M   'P 1'
#
loop_
_entity.id
_entity.type
_entity.pdbx_description
1 polymer ?
#
loop_
_entity_poly.entity_id
_entity_poly.type
_entity_poly.pdbx_seq_one_letter_code
_entity_poly.pdbx_strand_id
1 'polypeptide(L)' 'MKDAAETMKILSAYDLTKSLRGAAELAGCSHHTVARLVRARDAGQ' A
#
# COMPACT_ATOMS: atom_id res chain seq x y z
N MET A 1 -2.69 -5.82 16.29
CA MET A 1 -3.73 -5.44 15.30
C MET A 1 -3.63 -3.97 14.91
N LYS A 2 -2.42 -3.43 14.66
CA LYS A 2 -2.24 -2.06 14.13
C LYS A 2 -1.84 -2.08 12.65
N ASP A 3 -1.15 -3.14 12.24
CA ASP A 3 -0.57 -3.32 10.91
C ASP A 3 -1.58 -3.58 9.80
N ALA A 4 -2.71 -4.25 10.11
CA ALA A 4 -3.74 -4.55 9.12
C ALA A 4 -4.48 -3.30 8.63
N ALA A 5 -4.81 -2.39 9.55
CA ALA A 5 -5.46 -1.11 9.22
C ALA A 5 -4.54 -0.22 8.39
N GLU A 6 -3.24 -0.19 8.72
CA GLU A 6 -2.24 0.56 7.96
C GLU A 6 -2.03 -0.03 6.57
N THR A 7 -1.95 -1.36 6.47
CA THR A 7 -1.86 -2.09 5.19
C THR A 7 -3.07 -1.79 4.30
N MET A 8 -4.29 -1.82 4.85
CA MET A 8 -5.50 -1.50 4.10
C MET A 8 -5.51 -0.04 3.63
N LYS A 9 -5.03 0.89 4.45
CA LYS A 9 -4.92 2.31 4.10
C LYS A 9 -3.94 2.53 2.94
N ILE A 10 -2.79 1.86 2.97
CA ILE A 10 -1.78 1.90 1.90
C ILE A 10 -2.33 1.30 0.59
N LEU A 11 -2.97 0.13 0.68
CA LEU A 11 -3.56 -0.54 -0.48
C LEU A 11 -4.72 0.28 -1.10
N SER A 12 -5.53 0.93 -0.26
CA SER A 12 -6.60 1.82 -0.72
C SER A 12 -6.05 3.07 -1.41
N ALA A 13 -4.95 3.64 -0.91
CA ALA A 13 -4.28 4.77 -1.56
C ALA A 13 -3.68 4.35 -2.92
N TYR A 14 -3.18 3.12 -3.02
CA TYR A 14 -2.74 2.55 -4.29
C TYR A 14 -3.88 2.30 -5.27
N ASP A 15 -5.04 1.81 -4.82
CA ASP A 15 -6.20 1.64 -5.71
C ASP A 15 -6.73 2.98 -6.26
N LEU A 16 -6.72 4.02 -5.42
CA LEU A 16 -7.12 5.38 -5.80
C LEU A 16 -6.17 6.04 -6.80
N THR A 17 -4.86 5.93 -6.57
CA THR A 17 -3.84 6.61 -7.40
C THR A 17 -3.31 5.78 -8.55
N LYS A 18 -3.42 4.45 -8.44
CA LYS A 18 -2.77 3.43 -9.29
C LYS A 18 -1.29 3.69 -9.52
N SER A 19 -0.64 4.32 -8.55
CA SER A 19 0.78 4.69 -8.58
C SER A 19 1.44 4.37 -7.25
N LEU A 20 2.57 3.65 -7.29
CA LEU A 20 3.32 3.29 -6.09
C LEU A 20 3.83 4.52 -5.34
N ARG A 21 4.20 5.57 -6.08
CA ARG A 21 4.73 6.82 -5.54
C ARG A 21 3.60 7.69 -4.97
N GLY A 22 2.50 7.83 -5.71
CA GLY A 22 1.33 8.59 -5.22
C GLY A 22 0.70 7.98 -3.97
N ALA A 23 0.60 6.64 -3.92
CA ALA A 23 0.14 5.93 -2.73
C ALA A 23 1.08 6.09 -1.54
N ALA A 24 2.39 6.08 -1.79
CA ALA A 24 3.42 6.28 -0.76
C ALA A 24 3.33 7.68 -0.14
N GLU A 25 3.14 8.71 -0.98
CA GLU A 25 2.96 10.10 -0.53
C GLU A 25 1.67 10.28 0.29
N LEU A 26 0.55 9.70 -0.16
CA LEU A 26 -0.73 9.74 0.56
C LEU A 26 -0.71 8.95 1.88
N ALA A 27 -0.03 7.81 1.91
CA ALA A 27 0.07 6.98 3.10
C ALA A 27 1.21 7.41 4.04
N GLY A 28 2.08 8.33 3.64
CA GLY A 28 3.25 8.76 4.41
C GLY A 28 4.30 7.65 4.57
N CYS A 29 4.41 6.77 3.58
CA CYS A 29 5.27 5.58 3.60
C CYS A 29 6.27 5.58 2.44
N SER A 30 7.20 4.63 2.41
CA SER A 30 8.07 4.44 1.23
C SER A 30 7.36 3.67 0.11
N HIS A 31 7.62 4.02 -1.16
CA HIS A 31 7.09 3.27 -2.32
C HIS A 31 7.49 1.79 -2.31
N HIS A 32 8.59 1.43 -1.62
CA HIS A 32 9.01 0.03 -1.47
C HIS A 32 8.05 -0.75 -0.57
N THR A 33 7.52 -0.10 0.47
CA THR A 33 6.48 -0.68 1.33
C THR A 33 5.20 -0.90 0.53
N VAL A 34 4.77 0.10 -0.24
CA VAL A 34 3.59 -0.02 -1.12
C VAL A 34 3.77 -1.19 -2.10
N ALA A 35 4.92 -1.27 -2.77
CA ALA A 35 5.22 -2.35 -3.71
C ALA A 35 5.18 -3.73 -3.04
N ARG A 36 5.73 -3.87 -1.82
CA ARG A 36 5.69 -5.12 -1.06
C ARG A 36 4.26 -5.52 -0.72
N LEU A 37 3.43 -4.58 -0.27
CA LEU A 37 2.04 -4.85 0.10
C LEU A 37 1.18 -5.20 -1.11
N VAL A 38 1.34 -4.49 -2.23
CA VAL A 38 0.63 -4.79 -3.48
C VAL A 38 1.01 -6.18 -3.98
N ARG A 39 2.30 -6.53 -3.93
CA ARG A 39 2.79 -7.84 -4.36
C ARG A 39 2.36 -8.97 -3.42
N ALA A 40 2.26 -8.73 -2.12
CA ALA A 40 1.70 -9.68 -1.16
C ALA A 40 0.20 -9.90 -1.41
N ARG A 41 -0.57 -8.84 -1.68
CA ARG A 41 -1.99 -8.91 -2.06
C ARG A 41 -2.20 -9.68 -3.35
N ASP A 42 -1.40 -9.40 -4.38
CA ASP A 42 -1.45 -10.09 -5.67
C ASP A 42 -1.09 -11.58 -5.54
N ALA A 43 -0.16 -11.90 -4.63
CA ALA A 43 0.19 -13.28 -4.27
C ALA A 43 -0.87 -13.98 -3.38
N GLY A 44 -1.95 -13.30 -2.99
CA GLY A 44 -3.03 -13.87 -2.19
C GLY A 44 -2.71 -14.09 -0.70
N GLN A 45 -1.76 -13.34 -0.14
CA GLN A 45 -1.42 -13.38 1.30
C GLN A 45 -2.28 -12.48 2.17
#